data_AF-A0A4W6FXY7-F1
#
_entry.id   AF-A0A4W6FXY7-F1
#
_cell.length_a   1.000
_cell.length_b   1.000
_cell.length_c   1.000
_cell.angle_alpha   90.00
_cell.angle_beta   90.00
_cell.angle_gamma   90.00
#
_symmetry.space_group_name_H-M   'P 1'
#
loop_
_entity.id
_entity.type
_entity.pdbx_description
1 polymer ?
#
loop_
_entity_poly.entity_id
_entity_poly.type
_entity_poly.pdbx_seq_one_letter_code
_entity_poly.pdbx_strand_id
1 'polypeptide(L)'
;MDGVPTPLRCFSECHSAEMFVDDGVETVTSVEQKKVECSIEEVISVYKQIHSLPQPTLLREQHYQYLKKGLRHLSDAYECLDASRPWLCFWILHSLELLEEPIPSAVASEAQQEVFAGGPGQHAHLAPTYAAVNALCIIGTEEAYNVIDRYSPGLT
;
A
#
# COMPACT_ATOMS: atom_id res chain seq x y z
N MET A 1 -3.78 8.59 34.82
CA MET A 1 -2.68 9.56 34.66
C MET A 1 -2.57 9.78 33.16
N ASP A 2 -3.31 10.74 32.64
CA ASP A 2 -3.29 11.05 31.21
C ASP A 2 -2.02 11.83 30.93
N GLY A 3 -1.01 11.12 30.43
CA GLY A 3 0.29 11.71 30.09
C GLY A 3 0.12 12.77 29.00
N VAL A 4 0.82 13.88 29.14
CA VAL A 4 0.91 14.91 28.09
C VAL A 4 1.32 14.23 26.78
N PRO A 5 0.61 14.47 25.66
CA PRO A 5 0.97 13.89 24.37
C PRO A 5 2.44 14.19 24.05
N THR A 6 3.23 13.14 23.78
CA THR A 6 4.61 13.34 23.36
C THR A 6 4.63 14.08 22.03
N PRO A 7 5.41 15.17 21.89
CA PRO A 7 5.51 15.90 20.63
C PRO A 7 6.07 15.00 19.52
N LEU A 8 5.66 15.24 18.29
CA LEU A 8 6.21 14.52 17.14
C LEU A 8 7.71 14.79 17.01
N ARG A 9 8.50 13.76 16.66
CA ARG A 9 9.97 13.86 16.50
C ARG A 9 10.36 15.01 15.56
N CYS A 10 9.62 15.18 14.46
CA CYS A 10 9.85 16.21 13.46
C CYS A 10 9.57 17.64 13.95
N PHE A 11 8.91 17.83 15.10
CA PHE A 11 8.71 19.16 15.69
C PHE A 11 9.80 19.56 16.66
N SER A 12 10.74 18.66 16.96
CA SER A 12 11.92 18.94 17.76
C SER A 12 12.74 20.06 17.10
N GLU A 13 13.23 21.00 17.90
CA GLU A 13 14.13 22.07 17.43
C GLU A 13 15.40 21.49 16.78
N CYS A 14 15.86 20.35 17.29
CA CYS A 14 17.02 19.64 16.76
C CYS A 14 16.75 18.94 15.41
N HIS A 15 15.49 18.86 14.94
CA HIS A 15 15.19 18.15 13.68
C HIS A 15 15.89 18.79 12.48
N SER A 16 16.05 20.11 12.49
CA SER A 16 16.79 20.86 11.47
C SER A 16 18.24 20.41 11.29
N ALA A 17 18.85 19.80 12.32
CA ALA A 17 20.20 19.25 12.23
C ALA A 17 20.27 17.92 11.44
N GLU A 18 19.12 17.30 11.16
CA GLU A 18 19.02 16.05 10.40
C GLU A 18 18.89 16.29 8.89
N MET A 19 18.83 17.56 8.45
CA MET A 19 18.74 17.95 7.05
C MET A 19 20.01 17.57 6.29
N PHE A 20 19.86 17.23 5.01
CA PHE A 20 20.98 16.79 4.19
C PHE A 20 21.98 17.92 3.95
N VAL A 21 23.26 17.60 4.19
CA VAL A 21 24.40 18.46 3.90
C VAL A 21 25.15 17.86 2.72
N ASP A 22 25.34 18.63 1.66
CA ASP A 22 26.00 18.16 0.43
C ASP A 22 27.51 18.41 0.41
N ASP A 23 28.09 18.87 1.52
CA ASP A 23 29.52 19.14 1.68
C ASP A 23 30.12 20.06 0.59
N GLY A 24 29.28 20.89 -0.04
CA GLY A 24 29.67 21.74 -1.16
C GLY A 24 29.88 21.00 -2.49
N VAL A 25 29.44 19.75 -2.59
CA VAL A 25 29.52 18.92 -3.81
C VAL A 25 28.12 18.60 -4.31
N GLU A 26 27.61 19.48 -5.16
CA GLU A 26 26.31 19.27 -5.78
C GLU A 26 26.36 18.17 -6.86
N THR A 27 25.37 17.29 -6.82
CA THR A 27 25.11 16.21 -7.78
C THR A 27 23.61 16.12 -8.04
N VAL A 28 23.21 15.34 -9.04
CA VAL A 28 21.78 15.05 -9.28
C VAL A 28 21.11 14.51 -8.01
N THR A 29 21.79 13.62 -7.28
CA THR A 29 21.27 13.05 -6.02
C THR A 29 21.06 14.12 -4.94
N SER A 30 22.02 15.03 -4.73
CA SER A 30 21.88 16.08 -3.72
C SER A 30 20.77 17.07 -4.07
N VAL A 31 20.61 17.40 -5.36
CA VAL A 31 19.56 18.29 -5.83
C VAL A 31 18.19 17.67 -5.58
N GLU A 32 17.99 16.41 -5.94
CA GLU A 32 16.70 15.73 -5.71
C GLU A 32 16.41 15.53 -4.22
N GLN A 33 17.42 15.19 -3.40
CA GLN A 33 17.26 15.10 -1.94
C GLN A 33 16.82 16.43 -1.34
N LYS A 34 17.50 17.53 -1.69
CA LYS A 34 17.16 18.88 -1.20
C LYS A 34 15.75 19.30 -1.61
N LYS A 35 15.33 19.00 -2.85
CA LYS A 35 13.95 19.26 -3.31
C LYS A 35 12.91 18.54 -2.44
N VAL A 36 13.13 17.26 -2.17
CA VAL A 36 12.24 16.47 -1.31
C VAL A 36 12.20 17.05 0.09
N GLU A 37 13.36 17.30 0.72
CA GLU A 37 13.43 17.89 2.06
C GLU A 37 12.70 19.24 2.14
N CYS A 38 12.89 20.13 1.17
CA CYS A 38 12.15 21.40 1.13
C CYS A 38 10.62 21.17 1.12
N SER A 39 10.12 20.30 0.24
CA SER A 39 8.68 20.01 0.17
C SER A 39 8.11 19.36 1.44
N ILE A 40 8.89 18.52 2.11
CA ILE A 40 8.47 17.86 3.36
C ILE A 40 8.49 18.86 4.52
N GLU A 41 9.49 19.74 4.58
CA GLU A 41 9.57 20.81 5.59
C GLU A 41 8.36 21.74 5.51
N GLU A 42 7.87 22.04 4.30
CA GLU A 42 6.64 22.79 4.09
C GLU A 42 5.42 22.06 4.67
N VAL A 43 5.28 20.75 4.42
CA VAL A 43 4.17 19.95 4.97
C VAL A 43 4.21 19.93 6.51
N ILE A 44 5.39 19.71 7.09
CA ILE A 44 5.61 19.70 8.54
C ILE A 44 5.27 21.08 9.14
N SER A 45 5.73 22.16 8.49
CA SER A 45 5.49 23.54 8.91
C SER A 45 3.99 23.88 8.90
N VAL A 46 3.28 23.55 7.82
CA VAL A 46 1.83 23.76 7.73
C VAL A 46 1.11 22.98 8.82
N TYR A 47 1.47 21.72 9.04
CA TYR A 47 0.85 20.92 10.10
C TYR A 47 1.08 21.57 11.47
N LYS A 48 2.32 21.96 11.80
CA LYS A 48 2.70 22.59 13.08
C LYS A 48 1.98 23.92 13.33
N GLN A 49 1.70 24.70 12.28
CA GLN A 49 0.97 25.96 12.38
C GLN A 49 -0.52 25.74 12.67
N ILE A 50 -1.12 24.71 12.08
CA ILE A 50 -2.56 24.42 12.19
C ILE A 50 -2.87 23.59 13.45
N HIS A 51 -1.95 22.71 13.85
CA HIS A 51 -2.15 21.73 14.92
C HIS A 51 -1.11 21.92 16.03
N SER A 52 -1.59 22.23 17.24
CA SER A 52 -0.72 22.44 18.41
C SER A 52 -0.41 21.18 19.22
N LEU A 53 -1.24 20.11 19.14
CA LEU A 53 -0.94 18.67 19.37
C LEU A 53 -2.22 17.83 19.52
N PRO A 54 -2.74 17.30 18.42
CA PRO A 54 -3.06 15.87 18.36
C PRO A 54 -2.07 15.17 17.43
N GLN A 55 -1.83 13.87 17.63
CA GLN A 55 -1.13 13.06 16.63
C GLN A 55 -1.90 13.10 15.30
N PRO A 56 -1.21 13.01 14.14
CA PRO A 56 -1.89 12.98 12.85
C PRO A 56 -2.89 11.83 12.84
N THR A 57 -4.13 12.15 12.45
CA THR A 57 -5.21 11.17 12.41
C THR A 57 -5.14 10.40 11.11
N LEU A 58 -5.07 9.07 11.18
CA LEU A 58 -5.26 8.22 10.02
C LEU A 58 -6.71 8.36 9.53
N LEU A 59 -6.91 8.80 8.29
CA LEU A 59 -8.24 9.03 7.70
C LEU A 59 -8.88 7.71 7.23
N ARG A 60 -9.10 6.79 8.17
CA ARG A 60 -9.52 5.40 7.93
C ARG A 60 -10.70 5.28 6.97
N GLU A 61 -11.76 6.06 7.18
CA GLU A 61 -12.96 6.03 6.32
C GLU A 61 -12.67 6.46 4.88
N GLN A 62 -11.84 7.48 4.68
CA GLN A 62 -11.49 7.93 3.32
C GLN A 62 -10.69 6.87 2.58
N HIS A 63 -9.75 6.22 3.27
CA HIS A 63 -9.00 5.09 2.73
C HIS A 63 -9.93 3.91 2.42
N TYR A 64 -10.85 3.56 3.33
CA TYR A 64 -11.84 2.51 3.08
C TYR A 64 -12.65 2.76 1.82
N GLN A 65 -13.21 3.96 1.63
CA GLN A 65 -14.00 4.30 0.44
C GLN A 65 -13.16 4.23 -0.85
N TYR A 66 -11.91 4.69 -0.80
CA TYR A 66 -10.97 4.60 -1.92
C TYR A 66 -10.71 3.13 -2.31
N LEU A 67 -10.38 2.28 -1.33
CA LEU A 67 -10.10 0.86 -1.52
C LEU A 67 -11.33 0.11 -2.05
N LYS A 68 -12.50 0.35 -1.48
CA LYS A 68 -13.77 -0.26 -1.91
C LYS A 68 -14.12 0.09 -3.36
N LYS A 69 -13.82 1.32 -3.80
CA LYS A 69 -13.99 1.72 -5.20
C LYS A 69 -13.01 0.96 -6.10
N GLY A 70 -11.74 0.90 -5.71
CA GLY A 70 -10.68 0.22 -6.46
C GLY A 70 -10.92 -1.28 -6.66
N LEU A 71 -11.61 -1.94 -5.73
CA LEU A 71 -12.00 -3.36 -5.86
C LEU A 71 -12.99 -3.64 -6.98
N ARG A 72 -13.79 -2.65 -7.39
CA ARG A 72 -14.86 -2.86 -8.38
C ARG A 72 -14.47 -2.39 -9.76
N HIS A 73 -13.86 -1.22 -9.85
CA HIS A 73 -13.51 -0.62 -11.12
C HIS A 73 -12.31 0.30 -10.97
N LEU A 74 -11.38 0.15 -11.90
CA LEU A 74 -10.20 0.99 -12.05
C LEU A 74 -10.28 1.70 -13.41
N SER A 75 -9.80 2.95 -13.45
CA SER A 75 -9.73 3.72 -14.69
C SER A 75 -8.63 3.21 -15.63
N ASP A 76 -8.64 3.67 -16.86
CA ASP A 76 -7.59 3.50 -17.88
C ASP A 76 -6.16 3.82 -17.38
N ALA A 77 -6.02 4.71 -16.41
CA ALA A 77 -4.75 4.98 -15.74
C ALA A 77 -4.05 3.72 -15.15
N TYR A 78 -4.79 2.63 -14.93
CA TYR A 78 -4.26 1.35 -14.44
C TYR A 78 -3.93 0.34 -15.55
N GLU A 79 -4.04 0.70 -16.83
CA GLU A 79 -3.69 -0.18 -17.96
C GLU A 79 -2.23 -0.69 -17.87
N CYS A 80 -1.30 0.12 -17.35
CA CYS A 80 0.08 -0.30 -17.13
C CYS A 80 0.23 -1.42 -16.09
N LEU A 81 -0.83 -1.71 -15.32
CA LEU A 81 -0.92 -2.76 -14.32
C LEU A 81 -1.85 -3.91 -14.75
N ASP A 82 -2.23 -4.00 -16.03
CA ASP A 82 -3.05 -5.11 -16.53
C ASP A 82 -2.40 -6.49 -16.31
N ALA A 83 -1.07 -6.56 -16.38
CA ALA A 83 -0.28 -7.75 -16.04
C ALA A 83 0.03 -7.88 -14.53
N SER A 84 -0.69 -7.15 -13.68
CA SER A 84 -0.50 -7.12 -12.22
C SER A 84 -1.83 -7.04 -11.48
N ARG A 85 -2.90 -7.59 -12.06
CA ARG A 85 -4.22 -7.63 -11.41
C ARG A 85 -4.22 -8.34 -10.06
N PRO A 86 -3.50 -9.46 -9.85
CA PRO A 86 -3.40 -10.05 -8.51
C PRO A 86 -2.68 -9.16 -7.48
N TRP A 87 -1.75 -8.30 -7.92
CA TRP A 87 -1.16 -7.29 -7.03
C TRP A 87 -2.19 -6.26 -6.57
N LEU A 88 -3.05 -5.80 -7.47
CA LEU A 88 -4.14 -4.89 -7.12
C LEU A 88 -5.09 -5.53 -6.11
N CYS A 89 -5.47 -6.80 -6.30
CA CYS A 89 -6.26 -7.55 -5.32
C CYS A 89 -5.55 -7.62 -3.96
N PHE A 90 -4.28 -8.05 -3.94
CA PHE A 90 -3.51 -8.17 -2.71
C PHE A 90 -3.35 -6.84 -1.98
N TRP A 91 -2.91 -5.78 -2.66
CA TRP A 91 -2.71 -4.47 -2.05
C TRP A 91 -3.99 -3.92 -1.46
N ILE A 92 -5.11 -4.07 -2.14
CA ILE A 92 -6.38 -3.55 -1.66
C ILE A 92 -6.89 -4.39 -0.47
N LEU A 93 -6.90 -5.72 -0.59
CA LEU A 93 -7.37 -6.61 0.47
C LEU A 93 -6.51 -6.48 1.74
N HIS A 94 -5.19 -6.44 1.59
CA HIS A 94 -4.29 -6.25 2.72
C HIS A 94 -4.44 -4.87 3.36
N SER A 95 -4.68 -3.82 2.57
CA SER A 95 -4.95 -2.49 3.12
C SER A 95 -6.26 -2.47 3.92
N LEU A 96 -7.30 -3.18 3.46
CA LEU A 96 -8.56 -3.33 4.22
C LEU A 96 -8.34 -4.12 5.52
N GLU A 97 -7.56 -5.21 5.47
CA GLU A 97 -7.18 -5.99 6.65
C GLU A 97 -6.44 -5.14 7.70
N LEU A 98 -5.45 -4.33 7.28
CA LEU A 98 -4.74 -3.40 8.16
C LEU A 98 -5.64 -2.30 8.74
N LEU A 99 -6.71 -1.94 8.02
CA LEU A 99 -7.75 -1.05 8.52
C LEU A 99 -8.80 -1.78 9.37
N GLU A 100 -8.69 -3.10 9.57
CA GLU A 100 -9.69 -3.91 10.28
C GLU A 100 -11.10 -3.80 9.66
N GLU A 101 -11.17 -3.53 8.35
CA GLU A 101 -12.40 -3.40 7.60
C GLU A 101 -12.83 -4.74 6.99
N PRO A 102 -14.13 -5.06 6.95
CA PRO A 102 -14.59 -6.33 6.41
C PRO A 102 -14.35 -6.42 4.90
N ILE A 103 -13.88 -7.59 4.46
CA ILE A 103 -13.68 -7.89 3.04
C ILE A 103 -15.03 -8.24 2.40
N PRO A 104 -15.46 -7.53 1.33
CA PRO A 104 -16.70 -7.85 0.64
C PRO A 104 -16.62 -9.23 -0.05
N SER A 105 -17.59 -10.11 0.21
CA SER A 105 -17.65 -11.48 -0.32
C SER A 105 -17.62 -11.58 -1.85
N ALA A 106 -18.07 -10.55 -2.57
CA ALA A 106 -18.04 -10.51 -4.03
C ALA A 106 -16.61 -10.53 -4.61
N VAL A 107 -15.65 -9.93 -3.91
CA VAL A 107 -14.24 -9.86 -4.33
C VAL A 107 -13.55 -11.22 -4.18
N ALA A 108 -13.99 -12.00 -3.19
CA ALA A 108 -13.44 -13.32 -2.94
C ALA A 108 -13.69 -14.30 -4.09
N SER A 109 -14.72 -14.08 -4.92
CA SER A 109 -15.06 -14.96 -6.05
C SER A 109 -14.30 -14.60 -7.34
N GLU A 110 -14.03 -13.32 -7.59
CA GLU A 110 -13.27 -12.87 -8.77
C GLU A 110 -11.77 -13.22 -8.66
N ALA A 111 -11.23 -13.25 -7.45
CA ALA A 111 -9.87 -13.68 -7.17
C ALA A 111 -9.63 -15.19 -7.43
N GLN A 112 -10.67 -15.98 -7.69
CA GLN A 112 -10.57 -17.45 -7.78
C GLN A 112 -10.25 -18.00 -9.18
N GLN A 113 -10.37 -17.19 -10.24
CA GLN A 113 -10.28 -17.71 -11.62
C GLN A 113 -8.94 -17.45 -12.32
N GLU A 114 -8.07 -16.57 -11.79
CA GLU A 114 -6.97 -15.96 -12.56
C GLU A 114 -5.66 -15.81 -11.75
N VAL A 115 -5.38 -16.78 -10.88
CA VAL A 115 -4.70 -16.51 -9.60
C VAL A 115 -3.18 -16.60 -9.68
N PHE A 116 -2.58 -16.97 -10.81
CA PHE A 116 -1.12 -17.20 -10.86
C PHE A 116 -0.42 -16.52 -12.04
N ALA A 117 -1.17 -15.72 -12.79
CA ALA A 117 -0.70 -14.93 -13.91
C ALA A 117 -1.04 -13.44 -13.70
N GLY A 118 -0.48 -12.56 -14.51
CA GLY A 118 -0.74 -11.12 -14.39
C GLY A 118 -2.20 -10.72 -14.65
N GLY A 119 -2.91 -11.52 -15.46
CA GLY A 119 -4.31 -11.39 -15.82
C GLY A 119 -4.76 -12.61 -16.67
N PRO A 120 -6.05 -12.67 -17.07
CA PRO A 120 -6.61 -13.78 -17.83
C PRO A 120 -5.91 -13.94 -19.18
N GLY A 121 -5.58 -15.18 -19.51
CA GLY A 121 -4.86 -15.53 -20.74
C GLY A 121 -3.37 -15.17 -20.75
N GLN A 122 -2.85 -14.55 -19.68
CA GLN A 122 -1.41 -14.29 -19.55
C GLN A 122 -0.68 -15.52 -19.01
N HIS A 123 0.64 -15.59 -19.24
CA HIS A 123 1.48 -16.66 -18.72
C HIS A 123 1.65 -16.54 -17.19
N ALA A 124 1.76 -17.70 -16.54
CA ALA A 124 2.05 -17.77 -15.11
C ALA A 124 3.38 -17.07 -14.79
N HIS A 125 3.43 -16.36 -13.67
CA HIS A 125 4.61 -15.62 -13.23
C HIS A 125 4.68 -15.57 -11.70
N LEU A 126 5.89 -15.66 -11.13
CA LEU A 126 6.07 -15.76 -9.67
C LEU A 126 5.54 -14.53 -8.91
N ALA A 127 5.70 -13.33 -9.48
CA ALA A 127 5.21 -12.09 -8.85
C ALA A 127 3.69 -12.06 -8.63
N PRO A 128 2.82 -12.22 -9.65
CA PRO A 128 1.38 -12.33 -9.43
C PRO A 128 0.99 -13.57 -8.63
N THR A 129 1.71 -14.70 -8.74
CA THR A 129 1.49 -15.86 -7.86
C THR A 129 1.65 -15.51 -6.38
N TYR A 130 2.72 -14.80 -6.00
CA TYR A 130 2.92 -14.35 -4.62
C TYR A 130 1.75 -13.50 -4.13
N ALA A 131 1.37 -12.50 -4.92
CA ALA A 131 0.30 -11.58 -4.56
C ALA A 131 -1.02 -12.33 -4.38
N ALA A 132 -1.33 -13.23 -5.29
CA ALA A 132 -2.60 -13.92 -5.27
C ALA A 132 -2.71 -14.96 -4.14
N VAL A 133 -1.64 -15.70 -3.84
CA VAL A 133 -1.62 -16.60 -2.67
C VAL A 133 -1.88 -15.81 -1.40
N ASN A 134 -1.24 -14.66 -1.23
CA ASN A 134 -1.48 -13.82 -0.05
C ASN A 134 -2.90 -13.25 -0.02
N ALA A 135 -3.44 -12.84 -1.17
CA ALA A 135 -4.83 -12.38 -1.27
C ALA A 135 -5.82 -13.48 -0.84
N LEU A 136 -5.61 -14.72 -1.27
CA LEU A 136 -6.41 -15.87 -0.83
C LEU A 136 -6.24 -16.15 0.66
N CYS A 137 -5.03 -16.02 1.21
CA CYS A 137 -4.78 -16.15 2.65
C CYS A 137 -5.49 -15.08 3.48
N ILE A 138 -5.55 -13.84 2.98
CA ILE A 138 -6.28 -12.74 3.63
C ILE A 138 -7.80 -13.00 3.60
N ILE A 139 -8.33 -13.55 2.49
CA ILE A 139 -9.73 -13.97 2.42
C ILE A 139 -10.01 -15.08 3.44
N GLY A 140 -9.09 -16.02 3.58
CA GLY A 140 -9.04 -16.92 4.73
C GLY A 140 -10.14 -17.99 4.80
N THR A 141 -10.87 -18.24 3.71
CA THR A 141 -11.92 -19.28 3.66
C THR A 141 -11.42 -20.55 2.97
N GLU A 142 -12.07 -21.69 3.27
CA GLU A 142 -11.77 -22.97 2.61
C GLU A 142 -11.91 -22.88 1.09
N GLU A 143 -12.91 -22.14 0.59
CA GLU A 143 -13.10 -21.93 -0.86
C GLU A 143 -11.90 -21.19 -1.47
N ALA A 144 -11.35 -20.18 -0.78
CA ALA A 144 -10.17 -19.46 -1.24
C ALA A 144 -8.92 -20.36 -1.25
N TYR A 145 -8.73 -21.18 -0.22
CA TYR A 145 -7.59 -22.09 -0.16
C TYR A 145 -7.64 -23.18 -1.23
N ASN A 146 -8.82 -23.72 -1.52
CA ASN A 146 -9.02 -24.80 -2.48
C ASN A 146 -8.78 -24.39 -3.95
N VAL A 147 -8.60 -23.09 -4.21
CA VAL A 147 -8.24 -22.57 -5.54
C VAL A 147 -6.78 -22.82 -5.89
N ILE A 148 -5.92 -22.98 -4.88
CA ILE A 148 -4.49 -23.20 -5.08
C ILE A 148 -4.27 -24.67 -5.47
N ASP A 149 -3.93 -24.92 -6.73
CA ASP A 149 -3.45 -26.23 -7.15
C ASP A 149 -2.04 -26.48 -6.60
N ARG A 150 -1.96 -27.33 -5.59
CA ARG A 150 -0.71 -27.71 -4.91
C ARG A 150 0.00 -28.90 -5.59
N TYR A 151 -0.64 -29.54 -6.58
CA TYR A 151 -0.15 -30.76 -7.20
C TYR A 151 -0.23 -30.66 -8.73
N SER A 152 0.89 -30.39 -9.38
CA SER A 152 0.92 -30.42 -10.85
C SER A 152 0.91 -31.88 -11.36
N PRO A 153 -0.07 -32.30 -12.18
CA PRO A 153 -0.09 -33.62 -12.79
C PRO A 153 0.85 -33.63 -13.99
N GLY A 154 2.16 -33.79 -13.77
CA GLY A 154 3.14 -33.82 -14.86
C GLY A 154 4.59 -34.12 -14.49
N LEU A 155 4.88 -34.38 -13.21
CA LEU A 155 6.21 -34.78 -12.73
C LEU A 155 6.10 -36.10 -11.95
N THR A 156 5.76 -37.17 -12.67
CA THR A 156 5.99 -38.57 -12.26
C THR A 156 6.50 -39.36 -13.45
#